data_AF-A0A0C9SZU6-F1
#
_entry.id   AF-A0A0C9SZU6-F1
#
_cell.length_a   1.000
_cell.length_b   1.000
_cell.length_c   1.000
_cell.angle_alpha   90.00
_cell.angle_beta   90.00
_cell.angle_gamma   90.00
#
_symmetry.space_group_name_H-M   'P 1'
#
loop_
_entity.id
_entity.type
_entity.pdbx_description
1 polymer ?
#
loop_
_entity_poly.entity_id
_entity_poly.type
_entity_poly.pdbx_seq_one_letter_code
_entity_poly.pdbx_strand_id
1 'polypeptide(L)'
;GDLAYFCPTCPQPGVNLSADWIEDLGGAWKYSRSFVMDGNFSAEHMKLKNDDDFDLTGGSGYFTASPCYQAHLQIADGKQPVSLPCPFPQFHPSSISYGCFVPDTVVDFQKGKRQVNMDYALCRALGKLEGMPRAAVIYDIACQFNVHFGARVLRSDYLKFSDTIQIIWGIGLFHIHGHQDVCLSRYSPDLIPGIGKVDGEVLETLWSQLNEICGSTCSMTAAHRREVLNDHMLDSN
;
A
#
# COMPACT_ATOMS: atom_id res chain seq x y z
N GLY A 1 11.16 -8.74 -18.55
CA GLY A 1 10.49 -7.71 -17.75
C GLY A 1 9.08 -7.62 -18.24
N ASP A 2 8.17 -8.29 -17.54
CA ASP A 2 6.74 -8.22 -17.82
C ASP A 2 6.10 -7.06 -17.03
N LEU A 3 4.96 -6.58 -17.50
CA LEU A 3 4.19 -5.52 -16.84
C LEU A 3 3.53 -6.08 -15.58
N ALA A 4 3.46 -5.27 -14.51
CA ALA A 4 2.74 -5.65 -13.30
C ALA A 4 1.24 -5.77 -13.59
N TYR A 5 0.66 -6.93 -13.30
CA TYR A 5 -0.77 -7.17 -13.49
C TYR A 5 -1.56 -6.76 -12.25
N PHE A 6 -2.76 -6.22 -12.48
CA PHE A 6 -3.74 -6.02 -11.42
C PHE A 6 -4.54 -7.32 -11.21
N CYS A 7 -5.05 -7.55 -10.00
CA CYS A 7 -5.90 -8.72 -9.70
C CYS A 7 -7.07 -8.84 -10.70
N PRO A 8 -7.15 -9.92 -11.51
CA PRO A 8 -8.18 -10.06 -12.53
C PRO A 8 -9.59 -10.23 -11.94
N THR A 9 -9.68 -10.68 -10.69
CA THR A 9 -10.95 -10.90 -9.98
C THR A 9 -11.50 -9.62 -9.34
N CYS A 10 -10.67 -8.59 -9.13
CA CYS A 10 -11.13 -7.34 -8.56
C CYS A 10 -12.12 -6.61 -9.48
N PRO A 11 -13.19 -5.99 -8.94
CA PRO A 11 -14.12 -5.14 -9.68
C PRO A 11 -13.42 -4.04 -10.49
N GLN A 12 -13.42 -4.11 -11.82
CA GLN A 12 -12.76 -3.19 -12.74
C GLN A 12 -13.77 -2.62 -13.76
N PRO A 13 -14.15 -1.33 -13.63
CA PRO A 13 -15.01 -0.66 -14.59
C PRO A 13 -14.47 -0.77 -16.02
N GLY A 14 -15.31 -1.18 -16.97
CA GLY A 14 -14.93 -1.35 -18.38
C GLY A 14 -14.14 -2.62 -18.70
N VAL A 15 -13.79 -3.45 -17.70
CA VAL A 15 -13.07 -4.72 -17.90
C VAL A 15 -13.95 -5.92 -17.53
N ASN A 16 -14.37 -6.00 -16.26
CA ASN A 16 -15.12 -7.15 -15.73
C ASN A 16 -16.40 -6.75 -14.96
N LEU A 17 -16.77 -5.47 -14.98
CA LEU A 17 -18.07 -4.98 -14.49
C LEU A 17 -19.04 -4.78 -15.66
N SER A 18 -20.32 -5.10 -15.43
CA SER A 18 -21.41 -4.84 -16.38
C SER A 18 -21.59 -3.33 -16.58
N ALA A 19 -22.09 -2.88 -17.73
CA ALA A 19 -22.19 -1.45 -18.03
C ALA A 19 -23.15 -0.67 -17.10
N ASP A 20 -24.15 -1.36 -16.55
CA ASP A 20 -25.18 -0.88 -15.63
C ASP A 20 -24.77 -0.95 -14.16
N TRP A 21 -23.52 -1.33 -13.84
CA TRP A 21 -23.06 -1.49 -12.46
C TRP A 21 -23.23 -0.23 -11.58
N ILE A 22 -23.21 0.96 -12.21
CA ILE A 22 -23.40 2.26 -11.54
C ILE A 22 -24.86 2.46 -11.09
N GLU A 23 -25.82 1.78 -11.73
CA GLU A 23 -27.24 1.90 -11.41
C GLU A 23 -27.62 1.13 -10.12
N ASP A 24 -26.77 0.21 -9.64
CA ASP A 24 -26.95 -0.52 -8.37
C ASP A 24 -26.57 0.36 -7.15
N LEU A 25 -27.39 1.38 -6.91
CA LEU A 25 -27.21 2.37 -5.85
C LEU A 25 -27.18 1.75 -4.43
N GLY A 26 -27.75 0.56 -4.23
CA GLY A 26 -27.75 -0.16 -2.94
C GLY A 26 -26.57 -1.13 -2.78
N GLY A 27 -25.87 -1.44 -3.86
CA GLY A 27 -24.83 -2.47 -3.93
C GLY A 27 -23.40 -1.95 -3.96
N ALA A 28 -23.14 -0.68 -3.62
CA ALA A 28 -21.80 -0.07 -3.69
C ALA A 28 -20.69 -0.91 -3.03
N TRP A 29 -21.02 -1.68 -1.99
CA TRP A 29 -20.10 -2.59 -1.32
C TRP A 29 -19.66 -3.80 -2.18
N LYS A 30 -20.51 -4.28 -3.09
CA LYS A 30 -20.21 -5.38 -4.03
C LYS A 30 -19.09 -5.01 -4.99
N TYR A 31 -18.98 -3.72 -5.31
CA TYR A 31 -17.99 -3.17 -6.23
C TYR A 31 -16.79 -2.57 -5.49
N SER A 32 -16.77 -2.64 -4.15
CA SER A 32 -15.66 -2.11 -3.38
C SER A 32 -14.43 -3.00 -3.52
N ARG A 33 -13.25 -2.36 -3.55
CA ARG A 33 -11.98 -3.06 -3.41
C ARG A 33 -11.47 -2.86 -2.00
N SER A 34 -10.94 -3.92 -1.40
CA SER A 34 -10.24 -3.80 -0.12
C SER A 34 -8.74 -3.65 -0.37
N PHE A 35 -8.03 -3.06 0.55
CA PHE A 35 -6.58 -2.94 0.54
C PHE A 35 -6.07 -3.19 1.94
N VAL A 36 -4.98 -3.92 2.05
CA VAL A 36 -4.21 -4.08 3.28
C VAL A 36 -2.92 -3.30 3.10
N MET A 37 -2.57 -2.49 4.09
CA MET A 37 -1.38 -1.65 4.05
C MET A 37 -0.44 -2.06 5.16
N ASP A 38 0.84 -2.29 4.85
CA ASP A 38 1.83 -2.58 5.89
C ASP A 38 3.27 -2.36 5.36
N GLY A 39 4.26 -2.35 6.25
CA GLY A 39 5.69 -2.23 5.94
C GLY A 39 6.47 -3.50 6.25
N ASN A 40 7.23 -4.02 5.28
CA ASN A 40 8.08 -5.20 5.47
C ASN A 40 9.46 -4.78 6.00
N PHE A 41 9.69 -5.00 7.29
CA PHE A 41 10.97 -4.66 7.93
C PHE A 41 12.06 -5.72 7.76
N SER A 42 11.74 -6.93 7.30
CA SER A 42 12.72 -7.97 7.00
C SER A 42 13.47 -7.70 5.70
N ALA A 43 12.84 -6.96 4.78
CA ALA A 43 13.40 -6.54 3.50
C ALA A 43 14.36 -5.35 3.67
N GLU A 44 15.45 -5.55 4.40
CA GLU A 44 16.52 -4.57 4.57
C GLU A 44 17.34 -4.37 3.28
N HIS A 45 17.76 -3.13 3.04
CA HIS A 45 18.69 -2.77 1.96
C HIS A 45 19.92 -2.03 2.49
N MET A 46 21.10 -2.50 2.09
CA MET A 46 22.37 -1.87 2.45
C MET A 46 22.66 -0.71 1.51
N LYS A 47 23.09 0.41 2.09
CA LYS A 47 23.57 1.55 1.32
C LYS A 47 24.91 1.20 0.65
N LEU A 48 24.90 1.10 -0.67
CA LEU A 48 26.12 0.89 -1.45
C LEU A 48 26.93 2.18 -1.61
N LYS A 49 28.25 2.04 -1.82
CA LYS A 49 29.15 3.17 -2.06
C LYS A 49 28.99 3.77 -3.47
N ASN A 50 28.73 2.91 -4.47
CA ASN A 50 28.45 3.27 -5.84
C ASN A 50 27.11 2.61 -6.23
N ASP A 51 26.16 3.42 -6.70
CA ASP A 51 24.82 3.01 -7.10
C ASP A 51 24.42 3.84 -8.33
N ASP A 52 25.17 3.64 -9.42
CA ASP A 52 25.01 4.29 -10.73
C ASP A 52 24.12 3.51 -11.69
N ASP A 53 23.41 2.51 -11.16
CA ASP A 53 22.50 1.64 -11.89
C ASP A 53 21.15 2.33 -12.16
N PHE A 54 20.43 1.86 -13.17
CA PHE A 54 19.15 2.46 -13.60
C PHE A 54 18.05 1.41 -13.67
N ASP A 55 16.85 1.79 -13.20
CA ASP A 55 15.68 0.92 -13.18
C ASP A 55 15.10 0.77 -14.59
N LEU A 56 15.11 -0.47 -15.11
CA LEU A 56 14.59 -0.80 -16.43
C LEU A 56 13.07 -0.71 -16.52
N THR A 57 12.37 -0.84 -15.39
CA THR A 57 10.90 -0.79 -15.35
C THR A 57 10.36 0.63 -15.39
N GLY A 58 11.16 1.64 -15.00
CA GLY A 58 10.72 3.04 -14.99
C GLY A 58 9.44 3.30 -14.18
N GLY A 59 9.12 2.44 -13.20
CA GLY A 59 7.88 2.49 -12.43
C GLY A 59 6.68 1.75 -13.04
N SER A 60 6.87 0.94 -14.09
CA SER A 60 5.82 0.05 -14.63
C SER A 60 5.63 -1.26 -13.85
N GLY A 61 6.40 -1.45 -12.77
CA GLY A 61 6.31 -2.58 -11.86
C GLY A 61 5.40 -2.32 -10.65
N TYR A 62 5.65 -3.03 -9.55
CA TYR A 62 4.98 -2.83 -8.27
C TYR A 62 5.57 -1.67 -7.48
N PHE A 63 6.86 -1.41 -7.63
CA PHE A 63 7.51 -0.22 -7.07
C PHE A 63 7.07 1.06 -7.78
N THR A 64 6.82 2.12 -7.00
CA THR A 64 6.52 3.45 -7.54
C THR A 64 7.69 4.01 -8.35
N ALA A 65 7.37 4.80 -9.37
CA ALA A 65 8.35 5.66 -10.02
C ALA A 65 9.03 6.60 -8.98
N SER A 66 10.36 6.56 -8.95
CA SER A 66 11.18 7.30 -7.99
C SER A 66 10.96 8.82 -7.98
N PRO A 67 10.87 9.56 -9.11
CA PRO A 67 10.93 11.02 -9.07
C PRO A 67 9.78 11.72 -8.32
N CYS A 68 8.53 11.29 -8.56
CA CYS A 68 7.36 11.88 -7.88
C CYS A 68 7.35 11.55 -6.38
N TYR A 69 7.76 10.33 -6.03
CA TYR A 69 7.86 9.91 -4.64
C TYR A 69 8.97 10.68 -3.91
N GLN A 70 10.15 10.83 -4.51
CA GLN A 70 11.24 11.62 -3.93
C GLN A 70 10.84 13.09 -3.73
N ALA A 71 10.12 13.68 -4.69
CA ALA A 71 9.62 15.04 -4.56
C ALA A 71 8.59 15.17 -3.42
N HIS A 72 7.71 14.17 -3.27
CA HIS A 72 6.78 14.10 -2.14
C HIS A 72 7.50 14.03 -0.78
N LEU A 73 8.53 13.19 -0.67
CA LEU A 73 9.34 13.06 0.54
C LEU A 73 9.99 14.39 0.96
N GLN A 74 10.45 15.20 0.00
CA GLN A 74 11.07 16.51 0.26
C GLN A 74 10.06 17.53 0.83
N ILE A 75 8.81 17.51 0.38
CA ILE A 75 7.75 18.39 0.92
C ILE A 75 7.37 17.99 2.35
N ALA A 76 7.42 16.70 2.64
CA ALA A 76 6.93 16.13 3.88
C ALA A 76 7.88 16.23 5.08
N ASP A 77 9.08 16.80 4.93
CA ASP A 77 10.18 16.74 5.92
C ASP A 77 9.93 17.56 7.23
N GLY A 78 8.67 17.87 7.54
CA GLY A 78 8.24 18.42 8.82
C GLY A 78 7.75 17.36 9.80
N LYS A 79 8.63 16.90 10.70
CA LYS A 79 8.32 16.31 12.02
C LYS A 79 7.09 15.38 12.09
N GLN A 80 7.06 14.31 11.30
CA GLN A 80 6.04 13.28 11.50
C GLN A 80 6.49 12.20 12.50
N PRO A 81 5.60 11.71 13.37
CA PRO A 81 5.93 10.62 14.28
C PRO A 81 6.23 9.34 13.50
N VAL A 82 7.33 8.68 13.86
CA VAL A 82 7.65 7.33 13.39
C VAL A 82 6.94 6.36 14.33
N SER A 83 6.19 5.38 13.81
CA SER A 83 5.47 4.41 14.65
C SER A 83 6.40 3.47 15.42
N LEU A 84 7.65 3.28 14.96
CA LEU A 84 8.68 2.46 15.61
C LEU A 84 10.08 3.08 15.44
N PRO A 85 10.88 3.23 16.51
CA PRO A 85 12.27 3.66 16.38
C PRO A 85 13.13 2.53 15.79
N CYS A 86 13.53 2.64 14.52
CA CYS A 86 14.57 1.78 13.93
C CYS A 86 15.97 2.40 14.19
N PRO A 87 16.97 1.66 14.73
CA PRO A 87 18.25 2.25 15.16
C PRO A 87 19.22 2.60 14.02
N PHE A 88 18.96 2.17 12.77
CA PHE A 88 19.90 2.32 11.66
C PHE A 88 19.26 2.99 10.43
N PRO A 89 20.04 3.69 9.57
CA PRO A 89 19.57 4.19 8.29
C PRO A 89 19.48 3.01 7.29
N GLN A 90 18.41 2.23 7.41
CA GLN A 90 18.09 1.09 6.55
C GLN A 90 16.78 1.39 5.80
N PHE A 91 16.72 0.97 4.54
CA PHE A 91 15.52 1.11 3.71
C PHE A 91 14.68 -0.18 3.76
N HIS A 92 13.37 -0.03 3.89
CA HIS A 92 12.41 -1.14 3.99
C HIS A 92 11.19 -0.85 3.10
N PRO A 93 10.72 -1.77 2.24
CA PRO A 93 9.55 -1.52 1.41
C PRO A 93 8.24 -1.55 2.22
N SER A 94 7.30 -0.65 1.92
CA SER A 94 5.87 -0.84 2.19
C SER A 94 5.13 -1.21 0.95
N SER A 95 4.08 -1.99 1.12
CA SER A 95 3.19 -2.43 0.05
C SER A 95 1.73 -2.20 0.43
N ILE A 96 0.91 -2.06 -0.60
CA ILE A 96 -0.54 -2.16 -0.49
C ILE A 96 -0.98 -3.37 -1.29
N SER A 97 -1.74 -4.26 -0.65
CA SER A 97 -2.16 -5.51 -1.28
C SER A 97 -3.63 -5.83 -1.08
N TYR A 98 -4.20 -6.54 -2.04
CA TYR A 98 -5.51 -7.18 -1.96
C TYR A 98 -5.37 -8.62 -2.40
N GLY A 99 -4.89 -9.53 -1.54
CA GLY A 99 -4.49 -10.87 -1.99
C GLY A 99 -3.31 -10.90 -2.97
N CYS A 100 -2.91 -9.75 -3.51
CA CYS A 100 -1.88 -9.53 -4.51
C CYS A 100 -1.30 -8.12 -4.30
N PHE A 101 -0.07 -7.87 -4.76
CA PHE A 101 0.54 -6.54 -4.77
C PHE A 101 -0.16 -5.61 -5.76
N VAL A 102 -0.43 -4.36 -5.36
CA VAL A 102 -0.98 -3.36 -6.28
C VAL A 102 0.17 -2.71 -7.07
N PRO A 103 0.13 -2.70 -8.42
CA PRO A 103 1.16 -2.08 -9.24
C PRO A 103 1.44 -0.62 -8.84
N ASP A 104 2.69 -0.18 -8.83
CA ASP A 104 3.09 1.21 -8.56
C ASP A 104 2.57 1.76 -7.19
N THR A 105 2.53 0.91 -6.18
CA THR A 105 2.20 1.28 -4.79
C THR A 105 3.26 0.90 -3.76
N VAL A 106 4.22 0.07 -4.15
CA VAL A 106 5.31 -0.33 -3.26
C VAL A 106 6.34 0.79 -3.18
N VAL A 107 6.70 1.20 -1.97
CA VAL A 107 7.64 2.31 -1.74
C VAL A 107 8.69 1.97 -0.71
N ASP A 108 9.93 2.42 -0.90
CA ASP A 108 10.99 2.26 0.09
C ASP A 108 10.84 3.28 1.22
N PHE A 109 10.93 2.82 2.46
CA PHE A 109 11.02 3.64 3.66
C PHE A 109 12.43 4.17 3.85
N GLN A 110 12.58 5.46 4.17
CA GLN A 110 13.90 6.05 4.46
C GLN A 110 14.31 5.83 5.92
N LYS A 111 13.33 5.75 6.83
CA LYS A 111 13.55 5.57 8.27
C LYS A 111 12.24 5.19 8.98
N GLY A 112 12.06 3.88 9.21
CA GLY A 112 10.84 3.34 9.81
C GLY A 112 9.57 3.63 9.00
N LYS A 113 8.43 3.19 9.51
CA LYS A 113 7.10 3.36 8.89
C LYS A 113 6.57 4.77 9.15
N ARG A 114 7.11 5.75 8.43
CA ARG A 114 6.60 7.14 8.44
C ARG A 114 5.28 7.21 7.68
N GLN A 115 4.34 8.00 8.20
CA GLN A 115 3.01 8.14 7.57
C GLN A 115 3.11 8.70 6.15
N VAL A 116 4.08 9.56 5.84
CA VAL A 116 4.35 10.06 4.47
C VAL A 116 4.47 8.95 3.42
N ASN A 117 5.14 7.84 3.74
CA ASN A 117 5.35 6.74 2.79
C ASN A 117 4.02 6.03 2.54
N MET A 118 3.27 5.79 3.63
CA MET A 118 1.96 5.15 3.58
C MET A 118 0.91 6.03 2.90
N ASP A 119 0.98 7.35 3.09
CA ASP A 119 0.10 8.32 2.43
C ASP A 119 0.29 8.25 0.91
N TYR A 120 1.55 8.23 0.47
CA TYR A 120 1.88 8.14 -0.96
C TYR A 120 1.39 6.82 -1.55
N ALA A 121 1.77 5.69 -0.94
CA ALA A 121 1.33 4.37 -1.39
C ALA A 121 -0.21 4.29 -1.49
N LEU A 122 -0.92 4.78 -0.47
CA LEU A 122 -2.39 4.75 -0.44
C LEU A 122 -3.01 5.64 -1.50
N CYS A 123 -2.49 6.85 -1.71
CA CYS A 123 -2.99 7.72 -2.77
C CYS A 123 -2.77 7.11 -4.16
N ARG A 124 -1.64 6.43 -4.40
CA ARG A 124 -1.42 5.68 -5.65
C ARG A 124 -2.43 4.55 -5.82
N ALA A 125 -2.72 3.80 -4.76
CA ALA A 125 -3.71 2.72 -4.79
C ALA A 125 -5.13 3.26 -5.06
N LEU A 126 -5.54 4.31 -4.34
CA LEU A 126 -6.84 4.96 -4.50
C LEU A 126 -6.99 5.64 -5.87
N GLY A 127 -5.91 6.19 -6.43
CA GLY A 127 -5.89 6.77 -7.77
C GLY A 127 -6.24 5.75 -8.86
N LYS A 128 -6.02 4.45 -8.63
CA LYS A 128 -6.40 3.36 -9.55
C LYS A 128 -7.87 2.94 -9.44
N LEU A 129 -8.62 3.58 -8.54
CA LEU A 129 -10.04 3.36 -8.32
C LEU A 129 -10.92 4.50 -8.87
N GLU A 130 -10.45 5.22 -9.89
CA GLU A 130 -11.24 6.26 -10.53
C GLU A 130 -12.61 5.71 -10.98
N GLY A 131 -13.67 6.43 -10.60
CA GLY A 131 -15.06 6.03 -10.86
C GLY A 131 -15.65 5.03 -9.85
N MET A 132 -14.86 4.42 -8.96
CA MET A 132 -15.38 3.50 -7.95
C MET A 132 -15.99 4.26 -6.76
N PRO A 133 -17.12 3.79 -6.19
CA PRO A 133 -17.80 4.50 -5.11
C PRO A 133 -17.14 4.29 -3.75
N ARG A 134 -16.39 3.19 -3.56
CA ARG A 134 -15.94 2.74 -2.24
C ARG A 134 -14.63 1.96 -2.30
N ALA A 135 -13.75 2.23 -1.34
CA ALA A 135 -12.56 1.44 -1.04
C ALA A 135 -12.53 1.08 0.44
N ALA A 136 -12.18 -0.16 0.78
CA ALA A 136 -11.87 -0.55 2.14
C ALA A 136 -10.34 -0.57 2.33
N VAL A 137 -9.86 -0.06 3.45
CA VAL A 137 -8.43 0.04 3.77
C VAL A 137 -8.23 -0.51 5.16
N ILE A 138 -7.54 -1.65 5.26
CA ILE A 138 -7.17 -2.32 6.49
C ILE A 138 -5.74 -1.93 6.82
N TYR A 139 -5.54 -1.42 8.03
CA TYR A 139 -4.24 -0.99 8.51
C TYR A 139 -4.18 -1.10 10.04
N ASP A 140 -3.09 -1.61 10.61
CA ASP A 140 -3.00 -1.88 12.06
C ASP A 140 -3.32 -0.64 12.87
N ILE A 141 -2.76 0.50 12.47
CA ILE A 141 -2.98 1.79 13.14
C ILE A 141 -4.02 2.65 12.43
N ALA A 142 -4.99 2.04 11.71
CA ALA A 142 -6.00 2.78 10.96
C ALA A 142 -6.69 3.84 11.82
N CYS A 143 -7.04 3.51 13.08
CA CYS A 143 -7.72 4.43 14.01
C CYS A 143 -6.91 5.70 14.34
N GLN A 144 -5.58 5.67 14.22
CA GLN A 144 -4.72 6.83 14.41
C GLN A 144 -4.38 7.49 13.07
N PHE A 145 -4.15 6.68 12.05
CA PHE A 145 -3.70 7.14 10.73
C PHE A 145 -4.76 7.97 10.01
N ASN A 146 -6.02 7.53 10.03
CA ASN A 146 -7.11 8.15 9.25
C ASN A 146 -7.47 9.56 9.74
N VAL A 147 -7.24 9.85 11.03
CA VAL A 147 -7.64 11.13 11.67
C VAL A 147 -7.04 12.34 10.96
N HIS A 148 -5.80 12.21 10.49
CA HIS A 148 -5.07 13.29 9.82
C HIS A 148 -4.83 13.02 8.34
N PHE A 149 -5.29 11.89 7.80
CA PHE A 149 -5.02 11.50 6.41
C PHE A 149 -5.47 12.57 5.41
N GLY A 150 -6.72 13.03 5.50
CA GLY A 150 -7.22 14.08 4.60
C GLY A 150 -6.39 15.38 4.65
N ALA A 151 -5.97 15.80 5.85
CA ALA A 151 -5.13 17.00 6.00
C ALA A 151 -3.72 16.80 5.42
N ARG A 152 -3.15 15.58 5.51
CA ARG A 152 -1.86 15.26 4.90
C ARG A 152 -1.94 15.24 3.37
N VAL A 153 -3.02 14.70 2.81
CA VAL A 153 -3.29 14.68 1.37
C VAL A 153 -3.37 16.11 0.82
N LEU A 154 -4.17 16.98 1.46
CA LEU A 154 -4.34 18.38 1.03
C LEU A 154 -3.06 19.23 1.08
N ARG A 155 -2.04 18.79 1.86
CA ARG A 155 -0.78 19.52 2.01
C ARG A 155 0.22 19.23 0.88
N SER A 156 0.02 18.18 0.10
CA SER A 156 0.98 17.73 -0.90
C SER A 156 0.35 17.64 -2.28
N ASP A 157 0.90 18.40 -3.23
CA ASP A 157 0.46 18.38 -4.64
C ASP A 157 0.68 17.02 -5.32
N TYR A 158 1.50 16.14 -4.73
CA TYR A 158 1.76 14.79 -5.21
C TYR A 158 0.75 13.73 -4.73
N LEU A 159 -0.11 14.06 -3.76
CA LEU A 159 -1.12 13.14 -3.23
C LEU A 159 -2.47 13.48 -3.84
N LYS A 160 -2.94 12.63 -4.76
CA LYS A 160 -4.21 12.82 -5.47
C LYS A 160 -4.93 11.49 -5.65
N PHE A 161 -6.24 11.52 -5.44
CA PHE A 161 -7.17 10.46 -5.77
C PHE A 161 -8.57 11.08 -5.94
N SER A 162 -9.57 10.30 -6.35
CA SER A 162 -10.92 10.83 -6.58
C SER A 162 -11.58 11.29 -5.28
N ASP A 163 -12.08 12.53 -5.23
CA ASP A 163 -12.83 13.06 -4.07
C ASP A 163 -14.17 12.34 -3.85
N THR A 164 -14.64 11.58 -4.84
CA THR A 164 -15.92 10.86 -4.78
C THR A 164 -15.83 9.52 -4.05
N ILE A 165 -14.62 9.00 -3.81
CA ILE A 165 -14.47 7.66 -3.25
C ILE A 165 -14.68 7.66 -1.74
N GLN A 166 -15.57 6.80 -1.25
CA GLN A 166 -15.72 6.57 0.17
C GLN A 166 -14.65 5.60 0.68
N ILE A 167 -13.77 6.07 1.55
CA ILE A 167 -12.77 5.22 2.21
C ILE A 167 -13.36 4.67 3.51
N ILE A 168 -13.41 3.34 3.62
CA ILE A 168 -13.78 2.62 4.83
C ILE A 168 -12.52 2.06 5.47
N TRP A 169 -12.33 2.37 6.75
CA TRP A 169 -11.13 1.98 7.48
C TRP A 169 -11.40 0.73 8.31
N GLY A 170 -10.46 -0.21 8.31
CA GLY A 170 -10.44 -1.40 9.16
C GLY A 170 -9.08 -1.62 9.81
N ILE A 171 -9.03 -2.47 10.82
CA ILE A 171 -7.80 -2.93 11.48
C ILE A 171 -7.80 -4.45 11.43
N GLY A 172 -6.66 -5.09 11.17
CA GLY A 172 -6.55 -6.56 11.14
C GLY A 172 -7.12 -7.20 12.41
N LEU A 173 -7.76 -8.37 12.28
CA LEU A 173 -8.44 -9.06 13.38
C LEU A 173 -7.47 -9.44 14.51
N PHE A 174 -6.20 -9.72 14.19
CA PHE A 174 -5.20 -9.97 15.23
C PHE A 174 -4.87 -8.67 16.00
N HIS A 175 -4.72 -7.56 15.28
CA HIS A 175 -4.33 -6.27 15.84
C HIS A 175 -5.45 -5.55 16.59
N ILE A 176 -6.72 -5.70 16.20
CA ILE A 176 -7.84 -4.93 16.77
C ILE A 176 -7.98 -5.12 18.28
N HIS A 177 -7.60 -6.28 18.81
CA HIS A 177 -7.65 -6.57 20.25
C HIS A 177 -6.59 -5.82 21.07
N GLY A 178 -5.54 -5.31 20.42
CA GLY A 178 -4.54 -4.44 21.04
C GLY A 178 -4.93 -2.96 21.10
N HIS A 179 -6.09 -2.59 20.53
CA HIS A 179 -6.59 -1.22 20.49
C HIS A 179 -7.61 -0.96 21.60
N GLN A 180 -8.02 0.31 21.74
CA GLN A 180 -9.08 0.69 22.67
C GLN A 180 -10.40 0.00 22.31
N ASP A 181 -11.26 -0.32 23.29
CA ASP A 181 -12.52 -1.04 23.09
C ASP A 181 -13.42 -0.43 22.01
N VAL A 182 -13.44 0.90 21.91
CA VAL A 182 -14.21 1.61 20.87
C VAL A 182 -13.76 1.24 19.45
N CYS A 183 -12.50 0.86 19.27
CA CYS A 183 -11.95 0.46 17.97
C CYS A 183 -12.59 -0.83 17.48
N LEU A 184 -12.88 -1.79 18.35
CA LEU A 184 -13.52 -3.05 17.97
C LEU A 184 -14.83 -2.78 17.21
N SER A 185 -15.69 -1.93 17.77
CA SER A 185 -16.98 -1.58 17.16
C SER A 185 -16.87 -0.76 15.87
N ARG A 186 -15.77 -0.04 15.66
CA ARG A 186 -15.61 0.90 14.54
C ARG A 186 -14.78 0.36 13.39
N TYR A 187 -13.78 -0.45 13.67
CA TYR A 187 -12.73 -0.84 12.73
C TYR A 187 -12.59 -2.35 12.57
N SER A 188 -13.31 -3.18 13.35
CA SER A 188 -13.27 -4.63 13.15
C SER A 188 -13.84 -4.99 11.77
N PRO A 189 -13.10 -5.72 10.92
CA PRO A 189 -13.60 -6.19 9.63
C PRO A 189 -14.89 -6.99 9.77
N ASP A 190 -15.04 -7.78 10.84
CA ASP A 190 -16.26 -8.56 11.12
C ASP A 190 -17.53 -7.71 11.26
N LEU A 191 -17.38 -6.42 11.57
CA LEU A 191 -18.49 -5.50 11.79
C LEU A 191 -18.66 -4.49 10.64
N ILE A 192 -17.79 -4.52 9.63
CA ILE A 192 -17.84 -3.59 8.48
C ILE A 192 -18.68 -4.22 7.36
N PRO A 193 -19.84 -3.65 7.00
CA PRO A 193 -20.69 -4.21 5.97
C PRO A 193 -19.98 -4.27 4.61
N GLY A 194 -19.92 -5.47 4.03
CA GLY A 194 -19.42 -5.72 2.69
C GLY A 194 -17.92 -6.01 2.57
N ILE A 195 -17.16 -6.03 3.67
CA ILE A 195 -15.75 -6.43 3.64
C ILE A 195 -15.56 -7.97 3.67
N GLY A 196 -16.59 -8.70 4.09
CA GLY A 196 -16.55 -10.16 4.22
C GLY A 196 -15.79 -10.62 5.47
N LYS A 197 -15.52 -11.93 5.55
CA LYS A 197 -14.73 -12.53 6.63
C LYS A 197 -13.26 -12.49 6.23
N VAL A 198 -12.55 -11.45 6.66
CA VAL A 198 -11.13 -11.24 6.35
C VAL A 198 -10.35 -11.03 7.64
N ASP A 199 -9.16 -11.63 7.74
CA ASP A 199 -8.26 -11.41 8.87
C ASP A 199 -7.48 -10.10 8.75
N GLY A 200 -7.22 -9.62 7.54
CA GLY A 200 -6.42 -8.43 7.29
C GLY A 200 -4.91 -8.69 7.29
N GLU A 201 -4.47 -9.95 7.27
CA GLU A 201 -3.06 -10.36 7.46
C GLU A 201 -2.40 -10.84 6.14
N VAL A 202 -3.03 -10.54 5.00
CA VAL A 202 -2.60 -11.06 3.69
C VAL A 202 -1.19 -10.62 3.30
N LEU A 203 -0.75 -9.45 3.78
CA LEU A 203 0.59 -8.94 3.53
C LEU A 203 1.67 -9.78 4.18
N GLU A 204 1.46 -10.28 5.40
CA GLU A 204 2.42 -11.15 6.08
C GLU A 204 2.63 -12.46 5.31
N THR A 205 1.57 -12.98 4.70
CA THR A 205 1.67 -14.18 3.84
C THR A 205 2.49 -13.90 2.59
N LEU A 206 2.24 -12.79 1.90
CA LEU A 206 3.01 -12.39 0.71
C LEU A 206 4.47 -12.08 1.05
N TRP A 207 4.70 -11.45 2.20
CA TRP A 207 6.05 -11.16 2.66
C TRP A 207 6.81 -12.39 3.07
N SER A 208 6.15 -13.43 3.61
CA SER A 208 6.84 -14.69 3.94
C SER A 208 7.66 -15.23 2.76
N GLN A 209 7.11 -15.15 1.54
CA GLN A 209 7.78 -15.58 0.31
C GLN A 209 8.88 -14.58 -0.11
N LEU A 210 8.58 -13.28 -0.09
CA LEU A 210 9.58 -12.24 -0.39
C LEU A 210 10.76 -12.23 0.60
N ASN A 211 10.54 -12.64 1.84
CA ASN A 211 11.56 -12.64 2.88
C ASN A 211 12.67 -13.67 2.58
N GLU A 212 12.37 -14.72 1.81
CA GLU A 212 13.37 -15.73 1.41
C GLU A 212 14.48 -15.12 0.53
N ILE A 213 14.17 -14.07 -0.23
CA ILE A 213 15.11 -13.38 -1.13
C ILE A 213 15.63 -12.06 -0.56
N CYS A 214 15.20 -11.65 0.63
CA CYS A 214 15.65 -10.40 1.24
C CYS A 214 17.16 -10.41 1.51
N GLY A 215 17.71 -11.57 1.88
CA GLY A 215 19.15 -11.73 2.10
C GLY A 215 20.00 -11.59 0.84
N SER A 216 19.54 -12.05 -0.32
CA SER A 216 20.27 -11.89 -1.58
C SER A 216 20.13 -10.48 -2.15
N THR A 217 18.95 -9.87 -1.98
CA THR A 217 18.63 -8.52 -2.48
C THR A 217 19.15 -7.38 -1.60
N CYS A 218 19.64 -7.66 -0.38
CA CYS A 218 20.12 -6.61 0.53
C CYS A 218 21.41 -5.93 0.05
N SER A 219 22.21 -6.60 -0.78
CA SER A 219 23.50 -6.12 -1.28
C SER A 219 23.48 -5.65 -2.75
N MET A 220 22.33 -5.74 -3.41
CA MET A 220 22.14 -5.31 -4.79
C MET A 220 22.05 -3.78 -4.90
N THR A 221 22.30 -3.24 -6.09
CA THR A 221 21.97 -1.85 -6.43
C THR A 221 20.48 -1.58 -6.23
N ALA A 222 20.09 -0.33 -5.98
CA ALA A 222 18.69 -0.01 -5.72
C ALA A 222 17.78 -0.35 -6.92
N ALA A 223 18.28 -0.13 -8.13
CA ALA A 223 17.60 -0.48 -9.37
C ALA A 223 17.42 -2.00 -9.50
N HIS A 224 18.52 -2.76 -9.51
CA HIS A 224 18.47 -4.21 -9.65
C HIS A 224 17.64 -4.89 -8.55
N ARG A 225 17.74 -4.41 -7.31
CA ARG A 225 16.91 -4.89 -6.20
C ARG A 225 15.42 -4.76 -6.53
N ARG A 226 14.97 -3.60 -7.01
CA ARG A 226 13.56 -3.38 -7.35
C ARG A 226 13.11 -4.28 -8.49
N GLU A 227 13.95 -4.52 -9.48
CA GLU A 227 13.66 -5.44 -10.57
C GLU A 227 13.45 -6.86 -10.07
N VAL A 228 14.36 -7.36 -9.22
CA VAL A 228 14.23 -8.70 -8.61
C VAL A 228 12.97 -8.77 -7.74
N LEU A 229 12.72 -7.78 -6.89
CA LEU A 229 11.51 -7.77 -6.06
C LEU A 229 10.23 -7.66 -6.90
N ASN A 230 10.22 -6.89 -7.98
CA ASN A 230 9.09 -6.80 -8.90
C ASN A 230 8.79 -8.16 -9.55
N ASP A 231 9.82 -8.90 -9.96
CA ASP A 231 9.70 -10.23 -10.57
C ASP A 231 9.05 -11.22 -9.58
N HIS A 232 9.53 -11.26 -8.34
CA HIS A 232 8.95 -12.13 -7.32
C HIS A 232 7.55 -11.70 -6.86
N MET A 233 7.26 -10.39 -6.84
CA MET A 233 5.91 -9.90 -6.61
C MET A 233 4.95 -10.27 -7.74
N LEU A 234 5.45 -10.38 -8.98
CA LEU A 234 4.67 -10.83 -10.12
C LEU A 234 4.30 -12.31 -9.98
N ASP A 235 5.23 -13.16 -9.57
CA ASP A 235 4.97 -14.59 -9.32
C ASP A 235 3.99 -14.82 -8.15
N SER A 236 3.91 -13.87 -7.21
CA SER A 236 3.00 -13.93 -6.06
C SER A 236 1.56 -13.51 -6.40
N ASN A 237 1.32 -12.92 -7.58
CA ASN A 237 0.05 -12.34 -8.01
C ASN A 237 -0.72 -13.24 -8.98
#